data_AF-A0A176J4W1-F1
#
_entry.id   AF-A0A176J4W1-F1
#
_cell.length_a   1.000
_cell.length_b   1.000
_cell.length_c   1.000
_cell.angle_alpha   90.00
_cell.angle_beta   90.00
_cell.angle_gamma   90.00
#
_symmetry.space_group_name_H-M   'P 1'
#
loop_
_entity.id
_entity.type
_entity.pdbx_description
1 polymer ?
#
loop_
_entity_poly.entity_id
_entity_poly.type
_entity_poly.pdbx_seq_one_letter_code
_entity_poly.pdbx_strand_id
1 'polypeptide(L)'
;MADLNVRAAVPKLLEARQTAANQIEMVYDRPCDLASAVKVTNYWIRVSQAQPTGIGTVGMNGRLLPSNSLTPQNSVIAPTDSTKMRFTILFKQNAVPGIVHEVLPCFVNEEGHTGYRGENWDQDSRNQFTAR
;
A
#
# COMPACT_ATOMS: atom_id res chain seq x y z
N MET A 1 21.38 -27.81 -17.41
CA MET A 1 21.36 -27.13 -16.11
C MET A 1 20.23 -26.12 -16.16
N ALA A 2 19.28 -26.19 -15.23
CA ALA A 2 18.15 -25.27 -15.23
C ALA A 2 18.60 -23.93 -14.65
N ASP A 3 18.68 -22.89 -15.49
CA ASP A 3 18.73 -21.52 -15.01
C ASP A 3 17.33 -21.17 -14.47
N LEU A 4 17.12 -21.48 -13.19
CA LEU A 4 16.05 -20.91 -12.39
C LEU A 4 16.31 -19.41 -12.27
N ASN A 5 15.92 -18.68 -13.31
CA ASN A 5 15.17 -17.43 -13.23
C ASN A 5 15.21 -16.82 -11.83
N VAL A 6 16.26 -16.06 -11.50
CA VAL A 6 16.28 -15.21 -10.31
C VAL A 6 15.26 -14.12 -10.61
N ARG A 7 13.98 -14.40 -10.32
CA ARG A 7 12.97 -13.36 -10.27
C ARG A 7 13.51 -12.35 -9.27
N ALA A 8 13.80 -11.12 -9.73
CA ALA A 8 14.16 -10.03 -8.84
C ALA A 8 13.16 -10.03 -7.69
N ALA A 9 13.69 -10.08 -6.47
CA ALA A 9 12.86 -10.35 -5.31
C ALA A 9 12.07 -9.07 -5.00
N VAL A 10 10.75 -9.20 -5.04
CA VAL A 10 9.83 -8.04 -5.02
C VAL A 10 9.64 -7.57 -3.58
N PRO A 11 9.58 -6.25 -3.30
CA PRO A 11 9.26 -5.77 -1.97
C PRO A 11 7.88 -6.25 -1.52
N LYS A 12 7.84 -6.84 -0.33
CA LYS A 12 6.60 -7.26 0.33
C LYS A 12 6.33 -6.39 1.53
N LEU A 13 5.09 -5.94 1.64
CA LEU A 13 4.57 -5.20 2.77
C LEU A 13 4.54 -6.14 3.98
N LEU A 14 5.32 -5.83 5.00
CA LEU A 14 5.29 -6.54 6.26
C LEU A 14 4.13 -6.07 7.13
N GLU A 15 3.91 -4.75 7.17
CA GLU A 15 2.94 -4.13 8.06
C GLU A 15 2.40 -2.83 7.49
N ALA A 16 1.08 -2.62 7.66
CA ALA A 16 0.45 -1.33 7.55
C ALA A 16 -0.28 -0.99 8.85
N ARG A 17 0.12 0.08 9.51
CA ARG A 17 -0.36 0.45 10.84
C ARG A 17 -0.90 1.87 10.84
N GLN A 18 -2.12 2.06 11.34
CA GLN A 18 -2.67 3.39 11.57
C GLN A 18 -1.86 4.10 12.67
N THR A 19 -1.31 5.27 12.36
CA THR A 19 -0.56 6.12 13.30
C THR A 19 -1.34 7.35 13.73
N ALA A 20 -2.33 7.76 12.95
CA ALA A 20 -3.31 8.79 13.27
C ALA A 20 -4.63 8.53 12.50
N ALA A 21 -5.70 9.26 12.83
CA ALA A 21 -7.00 9.10 12.18
C ALA A 21 -6.92 9.14 10.63
N ASN A 22 -6.02 9.92 10.07
CA ASN A 22 -5.77 10.10 8.64
C ASN A 22 -4.35 9.71 8.20
N GLN A 23 -3.69 8.80 8.93
CA GLN A 23 -2.30 8.43 8.64
C GLN A 23 -2.02 6.95 8.85
N ILE A 24 -1.28 6.36 7.91
CA ILE A 24 -0.83 4.97 7.94
C ILE A 24 0.67 4.93 7.70
N GLU A 25 1.41 4.22 8.57
CA GLU A 25 2.79 3.80 8.32
C GLU A 25 2.79 2.44 7.59
N MET A 26 3.63 2.32 6.57
CA MET A 26 3.88 1.08 5.81
C MET A 26 5.35 0.68 5.98
N VAL A 27 5.59 -0.60 6.21
CA VAL A 27 6.93 -1.19 6.34
C VAL A 27 7.07 -2.34 5.35
N TYR A 28 8.11 -2.29 4.52
CA TYR A 28 8.46 -3.33 3.55
C TYR A 28 9.62 -4.21 4.04
N ASP A 29 9.75 -5.40 3.47
CA ASP A 29 10.79 -6.39 3.79
C ASP A 29 12.18 -6.04 3.21
N ARG A 30 12.24 -5.11 2.26
CA ARG A 30 13.46 -4.68 1.57
C ARG A 30 13.33 -3.25 1.03
N PRO A 31 14.44 -2.62 0.61
CA PRO A 31 14.43 -1.30 -0.01
C PRO A 31 13.58 -1.24 -1.29
N CYS A 32 12.69 -0.27 -1.33
CA CYS A 32 11.85 0.02 -2.49
C CYS A 32 12.52 1.07 -3.40
N ASP A 33 12.24 1.00 -4.69
CA ASP A 33 12.42 2.12 -5.59
C ASP A 33 11.51 3.29 -5.14
N LEU A 34 12.13 4.45 -4.89
CA LEU A 34 11.45 5.60 -4.32
C LEU A 34 10.31 6.10 -5.22
N ALA A 35 10.53 6.15 -6.53
CA ALA A 35 9.57 6.70 -7.48
C ALA A 35 8.27 5.88 -7.52
N SER A 36 8.38 4.55 -7.52
CA SER A 36 7.23 3.66 -7.47
C SER A 36 6.60 3.57 -6.08
N ALA A 37 7.39 3.68 -5.00
CA ALA A 37 6.87 3.65 -3.64
C ALA A 37 6.06 4.91 -3.27
N VAL A 38 6.45 6.10 -3.76
CA VAL A 38 5.72 7.35 -3.46
C VAL A 38 4.60 7.66 -4.47
N LYS A 39 4.45 6.84 -5.51
CA LYS A 39 3.40 7.00 -6.50
C LYS A 39 2.04 6.58 -5.92
N VAL A 40 1.26 7.55 -5.47
CA VAL A 40 -0.04 7.34 -4.79
C VAL A 40 -0.98 6.38 -5.54
N THR A 41 -1.03 6.41 -6.87
CA THR A 41 -1.90 5.54 -7.68
C THR A 41 -1.50 4.06 -7.68
N ASN A 42 -0.41 3.70 -7.01
CA ASN A 42 0.02 2.32 -6.78
C ASN A 42 -0.66 1.68 -5.55
N TYR A 43 -1.58 2.38 -4.89
CA TYR A 43 -2.14 1.96 -3.61
C TYR A 43 -3.67 1.99 -3.64
N TRP A 44 -4.27 1.01 -2.96
CA TRP A 44 -5.70 0.93 -2.68
C TRP A 44 -5.92 0.75 -1.17
N ILE A 45 -7.08 1.19 -0.71
CA ILE A 45 -7.56 0.90 0.65
C ILE A 45 -8.88 0.15 0.53
N ARG A 46 -8.85 -1.16 0.80
CA ARG A 46 -10.07 -1.95 0.88
C ARG A 46 -10.71 -1.77 2.26
N VAL A 47 -12.02 -1.64 2.29
CA VAL A 47 -12.77 -1.58 3.55
C VAL A 47 -13.76 -2.74 3.68
N SER A 48 -14.13 -3.10 4.90
CA SER A 48 -15.13 -4.15 5.15
C SER A 48 -16.56 -3.77 4.73
N GLN A 49 -16.81 -2.51 4.38
CA GLN A 49 -18.09 -2.05 3.84
C GLN A 49 -18.18 -2.33 2.32
N ALA A 50 -19.40 -2.52 1.81
CA ALA A 50 -19.62 -2.68 0.37
C ALA A 50 -19.36 -1.38 -0.41
N GLN A 51 -19.74 -0.23 0.17
CA GLN A 51 -19.46 1.09 -0.39
C GLN A 51 -18.32 1.74 0.40
N PRO A 52 -17.19 2.08 -0.24
CA PRO A 52 -16.07 2.69 0.45
C PRO A 52 -16.38 4.12 0.88
N THR A 53 -15.96 4.47 2.11
CA THR A 53 -16.08 5.81 2.69
C THR A 53 -14.79 6.19 3.42
N GLY A 54 -14.62 7.48 3.75
CA GLY A 54 -13.40 7.99 4.40
C GLY A 54 -12.17 7.81 3.51
N ILE A 55 -11.15 7.10 4.01
CA ILE A 55 -9.94 6.77 3.23
C ILE A 55 -10.11 5.57 2.28
N GLY A 56 -11.23 4.84 2.37
CA GLY A 56 -11.49 3.67 1.56
C GLY A 56 -11.61 4.02 0.08
N THR A 57 -11.04 3.18 -0.79
CA THR A 57 -11.17 3.32 -2.25
C THR A 57 -11.88 2.14 -2.90
N VAL A 58 -11.93 0.99 -2.23
CA VAL A 58 -12.58 -0.22 -2.72
C VAL A 58 -13.36 -0.92 -1.59
N GLY A 59 -14.55 -1.40 -1.89
CA GLY A 59 -15.36 -2.14 -0.93
C GLY A 59 -14.92 -3.59 -0.72
N MET A 60 -15.52 -4.25 0.26
CA MET A 60 -15.41 -5.69 0.50
C MET A 60 -15.85 -6.41 -0.80
N ASN A 61 -14.95 -7.14 -1.45
CA ASN A 61 -15.13 -7.79 -2.77
C ASN A 61 -14.96 -6.91 -4.02
N GLY A 62 -14.69 -5.60 -3.88
CA GLY A 62 -14.40 -4.76 -5.04
C GLY A 62 -13.08 -5.15 -5.73
N ARG A 63 -13.04 -5.04 -7.05
CA ARG A 63 -11.82 -5.25 -7.85
C ARG A 63 -10.91 -4.03 -7.75
N LEU A 64 -9.59 -4.27 -7.73
CA LEU A 64 -8.60 -3.20 -7.84
C LEU A 64 -8.54 -2.73 -9.29
N LEU A 65 -8.89 -1.48 -9.52
CA LEU A 65 -8.93 -0.84 -10.83
C LEU A 65 -8.13 0.47 -10.77
N PRO A 66 -7.50 0.92 -11.86
CA PRO A 66 -6.83 2.21 -11.87
C PRO A 66 -7.75 3.36 -11.43
N SER A 67 -9.04 3.30 -11.80
CA SER A 67 -10.05 4.31 -11.46
C SER A 67 -10.45 4.37 -9.97
N ASN A 68 -10.10 3.35 -9.17
CA ASN A 68 -10.37 3.32 -7.73
C ASN A 68 -9.08 3.18 -6.90
N SER A 69 -7.93 3.55 -7.49
CA SER A 69 -6.68 3.74 -6.74
C SER A 69 -6.73 5.03 -5.91
N LEU A 70 -5.85 5.15 -4.93
CA LEU A 70 -5.62 6.42 -4.26
C LEU A 70 -5.16 7.48 -5.27
N THR A 71 -5.50 8.74 -4.98
CA THR A 71 -5.21 9.86 -5.88
C THR A 71 -4.39 10.94 -5.17
N PRO A 72 -3.54 11.68 -5.90
CA PRO A 72 -2.82 12.83 -5.33
C PRO A 72 -3.74 13.92 -4.78
N GLN A 73 -5.00 13.98 -5.22
CA GLN A 73 -5.99 14.92 -4.71
C GLN A 73 -6.37 14.62 -3.26
N ASN A 74 -6.30 13.37 -2.81
CA ASN A 74 -6.80 12.93 -1.49
C ASN A 74 -5.73 12.34 -0.58
N SER A 75 -4.52 12.11 -1.09
CA SER A 75 -3.44 11.47 -0.32
C SER A 75 -2.05 11.82 -0.84
N VAL A 76 -1.07 11.73 0.06
CA VAL A 76 0.36 11.92 -0.22
C VAL A 76 1.13 10.78 0.44
N ILE A 77 2.18 10.28 -0.23
CA ILE A 77 3.07 9.26 0.32
C ILE A 77 4.48 9.83 0.39
N ALA A 78 5.14 9.64 1.53
CA ALA A 78 6.52 10.07 1.75
C ALA A 78 7.32 9.02 2.52
N PRO A 79 8.64 8.90 2.29
CA PRO A 79 9.50 8.08 3.13
C PRO A 79 9.56 8.66 4.54
N THR A 80 9.67 7.80 5.56
CA THR A 80 9.85 8.26 6.96
C THR A 80 11.32 8.30 7.39
N ASP A 81 12.19 7.62 6.66
CA ASP A 81 13.63 7.58 6.88
C ASP A 81 14.40 7.36 5.55
N SER A 82 15.71 7.16 5.63
CA SER A 82 16.57 6.91 4.46
C SER A 82 16.65 5.44 4.03
N THR A 83 15.98 4.52 4.73
CA THR A 83 16.08 3.07 4.46
C THR A 83 15.38 2.66 3.17
N LYS A 84 14.44 3.49 2.69
CA LYS A 84 13.50 3.15 1.60
C LYS A 84 12.63 1.93 1.90
N MET A 85 12.55 1.52 3.16
CA MET A 85 11.69 0.43 3.63
C MET A 85 10.45 0.94 4.35
N ARG A 86 10.43 2.22 4.76
CA ARG A 86 9.36 2.81 5.55
C ARG A 86 8.76 4.04 4.87
N PHE A 87 7.43 4.05 4.79
CA PHE A 87 6.67 5.11 4.15
C PHE A 87 5.44 5.45 4.96
N THR A 88 4.99 6.69 4.86
CA THR A 88 3.72 7.13 5.44
C THR A 88 2.78 7.57 4.35
N ILE A 89 1.54 7.08 4.39
CA ILE A 89 0.42 7.67 3.66
C ILE A 89 -0.28 8.67 4.57
N LEU A 90 -0.39 9.92 4.12
CA LEU A 90 -1.21 10.96 4.73
C LEU A 90 -2.46 11.18 3.88
N PHE A 91 -3.64 11.12 4.49
CA PHE A 91 -4.92 11.31 3.81
C PHE A 91 -5.54 12.66 4.17
N LYS A 92 -6.34 13.22 3.26
CA LYS A 92 -7.18 14.40 3.53
C LYS A 92 -8.43 14.09 4.35
N GLN A 93 -8.85 12.83 4.37
CA GLN A 93 -9.99 12.35 5.13
C GLN A 93 -9.52 11.39 6.23
N ASN A 94 -10.33 11.23 7.27
CA ASN A 94 -10.08 10.26 8.32
C ASN A 94 -10.56 8.86 7.89
N ALA A 95 -9.89 7.83 8.42
CA ALA A 95 -10.41 6.48 8.42
C ALA A 95 -11.67 6.40 9.28
N VAL A 96 -12.65 5.62 8.84
CA VAL A 96 -13.95 5.52 9.53
C VAL A 96 -13.80 4.59 10.73
N PRO A 97 -14.03 5.06 11.98
CA PRO A 97 -13.85 4.24 13.17
C PRO A 97 -14.67 2.94 13.15
N GLY A 98 -14.10 1.86 13.68
CA GLY A 98 -14.74 0.54 13.74
C GLY A 98 -14.78 -0.22 12.42
N ILE A 99 -14.29 0.37 11.31
CA ILE A 99 -14.19 -0.30 10.02
C ILE A 99 -12.81 -0.92 9.85
N VAL A 100 -12.79 -2.15 9.33
CA VAL A 100 -11.56 -2.84 8.94
C VAL A 100 -11.08 -2.25 7.61
N HIS A 101 -9.85 -1.79 7.59
CA HIS A 101 -9.15 -1.27 6.42
C HIS A 101 -7.99 -2.21 6.09
N GLU A 102 -7.82 -2.50 4.81
CA GLU A 102 -6.73 -3.29 4.27
C GLU A 102 -5.95 -2.46 3.25
N VAL A 103 -4.64 -2.35 3.45
CA VAL A 103 -3.74 -1.57 2.60
C VAL A 103 -3.16 -2.47 1.52
N LEU A 104 -3.34 -2.08 0.27
CA LEU A 104 -3.04 -2.93 -0.89
C LEU A 104 -2.08 -2.19 -1.84
N PRO A 105 -0.76 -2.22 -1.56
CA PRO A 105 0.25 -1.72 -2.47
C PRO A 105 0.43 -2.66 -3.67
N CYS A 106 0.54 -2.08 -4.87
CA CYS A 106 0.86 -2.79 -6.10
C CYS A 106 1.93 -2.02 -6.88
N PHE A 107 2.69 -2.72 -7.72
CA PHE A 107 3.63 -2.10 -8.66
C PHE A 107 4.80 -1.32 -8.03
N VAL A 108 5.08 -1.56 -6.74
CA VAL A 108 6.27 -1.05 -6.06
C VAL A 108 7.47 -1.93 -6.44
N ASN A 109 8.51 -1.31 -6.99
CA ASN A 109 9.70 -2.02 -7.44
C ASN A 109 10.73 -2.10 -6.31
N GLU A 110 11.62 -3.08 -6.38
CA GLU A 110 12.85 -3.10 -5.59
C GLU A 110 13.76 -1.94 -6.03
N GLU A 111 14.59 -1.45 -5.11
CA GLU A 111 15.58 -0.43 -5.44
C GLU A 111 16.43 -0.83 -6.66
N GLY A 112 16.59 0.10 -7.60
CA GLY A 112 17.34 -0.12 -8.85
C GLY A 112 16.58 -0.90 -9.93
N HIS A 113 15.35 -1.34 -9.67
CA HIS A 113 14.54 -2.14 -10.59
C HIS A 113 13.28 -1.40 -11.03
N THR A 114 12.70 -1.82 -12.16
CA THR A 114 11.45 -1.26 -12.72
C THR A 114 10.60 -2.35 -13.37
N GLY A 115 9.35 -2.03 -13.67
CA GLY A 115 8.47 -2.88 -14.48
C GLY A 115 7.68 -3.93 -13.71
N TYR A 116 7.71 -3.94 -12.38
CA TYR A 116 6.85 -4.80 -11.57
C TYR A 116 5.37 -4.46 -11.76
N ARG A 117 4.52 -5.48 -11.92
CA ARG A 117 3.08 -5.35 -12.26
C ARG A 117 2.17 -6.16 -11.34
N GLY A 118 2.65 -6.57 -10.17
CA GLY A 118 1.89 -7.38 -9.22
C GLY A 118 1.63 -6.69 -7.89
N GLU A 119 1.17 -7.50 -6.94
CA GLU A 119 0.85 -7.14 -5.56
C GLU A 119 2.08 -7.21 -4.65
N ASN A 120 2.31 -6.14 -3.90
CA ASN A 120 3.37 -6.05 -2.90
C ASN A 120 2.91 -6.55 -1.52
N TRP A 121 1.91 -7.44 -1.46
CA TRP A 121 1.39 -8.06 -0.22
C TRP A 121 1.10 -9.54 -0.48
N ASP A 122 0.90 -10.31 0.59
CA ASP A 122 0.48 -11.72 0.58
C ASP A 122 -0.10 -12.12 1.94
N GLN A 123 -0.27 -13.43 2.19
CA GLN A 123 -0.86 -13.96 3.42
C GLN A 123 -0.05 -13.65 4.69
N ASP A 124 1.24 -13.32 4.57
CA ASP A 124 2.11 -13.02 5.71
C ASP A 124 2.14 -11.51 6.01
N SER A 125 1.55 -10.68 5.13
CA SER A 125 1.41 -9.24 5.33
C SER A 125 0.42 -8.90 6.44
N ARG A 126 0.84 -8.13 7.44
CA ARG A 126 -0.05 -7.49 8.42
C ARG A 126 -0.59 -6.17 7.87
N ASN A 127 -1.35 -6.24 6.79
CA ASN A 127 -1.82 -5.07 6.05
C ASN A 127 -3.24 -4.61 6.44
N GLN A 128 -3.82 -5.19 7.50
CA GLN A 128 -5.16 -4.87 7.97
C GLN A 128 -5.13 -4.19 9.34
N PHE A 129 -6.00 -3.19 9.54
CA PHE A 129 -6.24 -2.57 10.83
C PHE A 129 -7.71 -2.17 10.98
N THR A 130 -8.19 -2.11 12.23
CA THR A 130 -9.48 -1.49 12.54
C THR A 130 -9.24 -0.04 12.95
N ALA A 131 -9.83 0.90 12.23
CA ALA A 131 -9.62 2.31 12.50
C ALA A 131 -10.21 2.72 13.87
N ARG A 132 -9.48 3.57 14.59
CA ARG A 132 -9.86 4.13 15.90
C ARG A 132 -10.17 5.61 15.80
#